data_AF-A0A6G2PR23-F1
#
_entry.id   AF-A0A6G2PR23-F1
#
_cell.length_a   1.000
_cell.length_b   1.000
_cell.length_c   1.000
_cell.angle_alpha   90.00
_cell.angle_beta   90.00
_cell.angle_gamma   90.00
#
_symmetry.space_group_name_H-M   'P 1'
#
loop_
_entity.id
_entity.type
_entity.pdbx_description
1 polymer ?
#
loop_
_entity_poly.entity_id
_entity_poly.type
_entity_poly.pdbx_seq_one_letter_code
_entity_poly.pdbx_strand_id
1 'polypeptide(L)'
;MAGRFVQRPTRTAVRGGQAGVSAGGTGEGGIPRQVAAAARVRRWVPEGPLDLGLVLGPLRRGPADPTFRATADGSVWRACRTPAGPGTLRVRAYGGEV
;
A
#
# COMPACT_ATOMS: atom_id res chain seq x y z
N MET A 1 -23.23 27.70 -11.30
CA MET A 1 -23.06 28.22 -9.93
C MET A 1 -22.74 27.04 -9.01
N ALA A 2 -21.47 26.62 -8.94
CA ALA A 2 -21.06 25.44 -8.18
C ALA A 2 -20.59 25.87 -6.78
N GLY A 3 -21.35 25.51 -5.75
CA GLY A 3 -21.03 25.82 -4.36
C GLY A 3 -19.77 25.08 -3.90
N ARG A 4 -18.84 25.82 -3.30
CA ARG A 4 -17.68 25.25 -2.59
C ARG A 4 -18.18 24.43 -1.40
N PHE A 5 -18.10 23.11 -1.49
CA PHE A 5 -18.19 22.26 -0.30
C PHE A 5 -16.95 22.50 0.55
N VAL A 6 -17.08 23.31 1.61
CA VAL A 6 -16.08 23.33 2.68
C VAL A 6 -16.29 22.05 3.47
N GLN A 7 -15.39 21.07 3.30
CA GLN A 7 -15.43 19.85 4.10
C GLN A 7 -15.30 20.24 5.56
N ARG A 8 -16.40 20.11 6.31
CA ARG A 8 -16.40 20.29 7.76
C ARG A 8 -15.63 19.11 8.37
N PRO A 9 -14.49 19.35 9.04
CA PRO A 9 -13.73 18.24 9.60
C PRO A 9 -14.56 17.52 10.66
N THR A 10 -14.64 16.19 10.55
CA THR A 10 -15.26 15.35 11.58
C THR A 10 -14.38 15.31 12.82
N ARG A 11 -15.02 15.08 13.96
CA ARG A 11 -14.46 15.16 15.33
C ARG A 11 -13.20 14.28 15.55
N THR A 12 -12.90 13.36 14.65
CA THR A 12 -11.70 12.50 14.64
C THR A 12 -10.40 13.24 14.26
N ALA A 13 -10.47 14.45 13.67
CA ALA A 13 -9.30 15.19 13.20
C ALA A 13 -8.44 15.82 14.32
N VAL A 14 -8.89 15.80 15.58
CA VAL A 14 -8.21 16.52 16.68
C VAL A 14 -6.87 15.89 17.09
N ARG A 15 -6.60 14.62 16.73
CA ARG A 15 -5.34 13.93 17.06
C ARG A 15 -4.53 13.42 15.86
N GLY A 16 -5.03 13.64 14.65
CA GLY A 16 -4.31 13.37 13.41
C GLY A 16 -3.91 14.70 12.80
N GLY A 17 -2.77 15.24 13.22
CA GLY A 17 -2.19 16.42 12.59
C GLY A 17 -2.24 16.25 11.07
N GLN A 18 -2.77 17.25 10.36
CA GLN A 18 -2.71 17.26 8.91
C GLN A 18 -1.24 17.14 8.53
N ALA A 19 -0.87 16.04 7.88
CA ALA A 19 0.44 15.96 7.26
C ALA A 19 0.44 17.03 6.17
N GLY A 20 1.02 18.18 6.48
CA GLY A 20 1.30 19.21 5.50
C GLY A 20 2.21 18.60 4.47
N VAL A 21 1.62 18.13 3.37
CA VAL A 21 2.36 17.93 2.13
C VAL A 21 2.86 19.32 1.77
N SER A 22 4.15 19.57 1.99
CA SER A 22 4.79 20.78 1.51
C SER A 22 4.54 20.84 0.00
N ALA A 23 3.69 21.79 -0.41
CA ALA A 23 3.62 22.25 -1.79
C ALA A 23 4.93 23.02 -2.06
N GLY A 24 6.01 22.27 -2.23
CA GLY A 24 7.34 22.78 -2.49
C GLY A 24 7.71 22.51 -3.94
N GLY A 25 7.73 23.58 -4.74
CA GLY A 25 8.50 23.64 -5.98
C GLY A 25 7.66 23.62 -7.26
N THR A 26 7.76 24.71 -8.01
CA THR A 26 7.50 24.81 -9.45
C THR A 26 8.35 23.77 -10.21
N GLY A 27 7.83 22.56 -10.31
CA GLY A 27 8.35 21.48 -11.13
C GLY A 27 7.21 20.53 -11.39
N GLU A 28 6.85 20.36 -12.66
CA GLU A 28 5.77 19.51 -13.18
C GLU A 28 5.26 18.45 -12.18
N GLY A 29 4.06 18.68 -11.64
CA GLY A 29 3.33 17.74 -10.80
C GLY A 29 2.87 16.52 -11.58
N GLY A 30 3.82 15.76 -12.13
CA GLY A 30 3.57 14.47 -12.74
C GLY A 30 3.25 13.44 -11.65
N ILE A 31 2.21 12.65 -11.87
CA ILE A 31 1.99 11.40 -11.14
C ILE A 31 3.33 10.63 -11.17
N PRO A 32 3.86 10.14 -10.04
CA PRO A 32 5.12 9.42 -10.03
C PRO A 32 5.06 8.30 -11.07
N ARG A 33 5.96 8.36 -12.06
CA ARG A 33 5.97 7.42 -13.17
C ARG A 33 6.34 6.05 -12.62
N GLN A 34 5.43 5.09 -12.74
CA GLN A 34 5.71 3.73 -12.34
C GLN A 34 6.83 3.16 -13.23
N VAL A 35 7.89 2.64 -12.61
CA VAL A 35 9.00 2.05 -13.35
C VAL A 35 8.51 0.78 -14.05
N ALA A 36 8.57 0.75 -15.38
CA ALA A 36 8.12 -0.36 -16.22
C ALA A 36 9.13 -1.52 -16.27
N ALA A 37 9.82 -1.80 -15.17
CA ALA A 37 10.71 -2.95 -15.07
C ALA A 37 9.90 -4.21 -14.78
N ALA A 38 10.31 -5.35 -15.36
CA ALA A 38 9.72 -6.63 -15.06
C ALA A 38 9.86 -6.95 -13.56
N ALA A 39 8.76 -7.37 -12.92
CA ALA A 39 8.77 -7.76 -11.52
C ALA A 39 9.73 -8.93 -11.28
N ARG A 40 10.48 -8.88 -10.18
CA ARG A 40 11.26 -10.02 -9.69
C ARG A 40 10.30 -10.98 -8.97
N VAL A 41 10.44 -12.28 -9.25
CA VAL A 41 9.57 -13.33 -8.71
C VAL A 41 10.41 -14.37 -7.99
N ARG A 42 9.93 -14.81 -6.83
CA ARG A 42 10.43 -15.97 -6.10
C ARG A 42 9.23 -16.84 -5.74
N ARG A 43 9.42 -18.16 -5.73
CA ARG A 43 8.45 -19.13 -5.22
C ARG A 43 9.03 -19.84 -4.01
N TRP A 44 8.17 -20.17 -3.06
CA TRP A 44 8.56 -20.90 -1.86
C TRP A 44 7.42 -21.81 -1.40
N VAL A 45 7.79 -23.01 -0.94
CA VAL A 45 6.88 -23.98 -0.34
C VAL A 45 6.99 -23.87 1.18
N PRO A 46 5.92 -23.49 1.91
CA PRO A 46 5.91 -23.53 3.36
C PRO A 46 5.99 -24.96 3.87
N GLU A 47 6.66 -25.16 5.00
CA GLU A 47 6.80 -26.46 5.66
C GLU A 47 5.47 -26.98 6.24
N GLY A 48 4.47 -26.11 6.37
CA GLY A 48 3.14 -26.45 6.86
C GLY A 48 2.06 -25.50 6.33
N PRO A 49 0.81 -25.62 6.82
CA PRO A 49 -0.29 -24.75 6.40
C PRO A 49 0.03 -23.27 6.65
N LEU A 50 -0.23 -22.43 5.64
CA LEU A 50 0.03 -20.99 5.71
C LEU A 50 -1.20 -20.19 5.31
N ASP A 51 -1.70 -19.37 6.24
CA ASP A 51 -2.74 -18.39 5.97
C ASP A 51 -2.12 -16.99 5.82
N LEU A 52 -2.16 -16.44 4.60
CA LEU A 52 -1.59 -15.13 4.32
C LEU A 52 -2.30 -13.99 5.06
N GLY A 53 -3.61 -14.12 5.31
CA GLY A 53 -4.39 -13.13 6.05
C GLY A 53 -3.96 -13.05 7.51
N LEU A 54 -3.78 -14.21 8.15
CA LEU A 54 -3.29 -14.28 9.53
C LEU A 54 -1.85 -13.79 9.68
N VAL A 55 -0.97 -14.12 8.70
CA VAL A 55 0.45 -13.76 8.78
C VAL A 55 0.71 -12.30 8.39
N LEU A 56 0.07 -11.80 7.33
CA LEU A 56 0.34 -10.46 6.80
C LEU A 56 -0.62 -9.40 7.37
N GLY A 57 -1.80 -9.79 7.86
CA GLY A 57 -2.80 -8.90 8.44
C GLY A 57 -2.25 -7.97 9.54
N PRO A 58 -1.45 -8.46 10.50
CA PRO A 58 -0.84 -7.63 11.53
C PRO A 58 0.08 -6.52 11.01
N LEU A 59 0.55 -6.60 9.77
CA LEU A 59 1.43 -5.59 9.16
C LEU A 59 0.68 -4.36 8.63
N ARG A 60 -0.65 -4.40 8.58
CA ARG A 60 -1.51 -3.30 8.13
C ARG A 60 -1.65 -2.23 9.21
N ARG A 61 -1.41 -0.97 8.88
CA ARG A 61 -1.48 0.19 9.81
C ARG A 61 -2.87 0.82 9.90
N GLY A 62 -3.90 -0.02 9.81
CA GLY A 62 -5.31 0.38 9.91
C GLY A 62 -6.13 0.25 8.61
N PRO A 63 -7.45 0.49 8.68
CA PRO A 63 -8.37 0.20 7.58
C PRO A 63 -8.07 0.96 6.28
N ALA A 64 -7.51 2.16 6.37
CA ALA A 64 -7.21 3.01 5.22
C ALA A 64 -5.71 3.04 4.88
N ASP A 65 -4.93 2.05 5.33
CA ASP A 65 -3.49 1.99 5.06
C ASP A 65 -3.21 1.97 3.54
N PRO A 66 -2.65 3.05 2.95
CA PRO A 66 -2.38 3.10 1.52
C PRO A 66 -1.21 2.18 1.11
N THR A 67 -0.45 1.66 2.08
CA THR A 67 0.70 0.79 1.86
C THR A 67 0.36 -0.70 1.89
N PHE A 68 -0.91 -1.06 2.11
CA PHE A 68 -1.37 -2.44 2.21
C PHE A 68 -2.72 -2.64 1.50
N ARG A 69 -2.82 -3.64 0.62
CA ARG A 69 -4.07 -3.99 -0.07
C ARG A 69 -4.22 -5.49 -0.25
N ALA A 70 -5.28 -6.07 0.31
CA ALA A 70 -5.72 -7.42 -0.03
C ALA A 70 -6.65 -7.37 -1.25
N THR A 71 -6.49 -8.29 -2.20
CA THR A 71 -7.31 -8.41 -3.41
C THR A 71 -8.19 -9.65 -3.37
N ALA A 72 -9.26 -9.68 -4.17
CA ALA A 72 -10.23 -10.77 -4.18
C ALA A 72 -9.65 -12.13 -4.59
N ASP A 73 -8.52 -12.12 -5.30
CA ASP A 73 -7.77 -13.33 -5.67
C ASP A 73 -6.88 -13.88 -4.54
N GLY A 74 -7.04 -13.37 -3.31
CA GLY A 74 -6.25 -13.76 -2.14
C GLY A 74 -4.84 -13.18 -2.10
N SER A 75 -4.45 -12.34 -3.07
CA SER A 75 -3.14 -11.68 -3.03
C SER A 75 -3.11 -10.53 -2.02
N VAL A 76 -1.94 -10.31 -1.43
CA VAL A 76 -1.66 -9.16 -0.59
C VAL A 76 -0.56 -8.32 -1.25
N TRP A 77 -0.86 -7.04 -1.46
CA TRP A 77 0.05 -6.03 -1.97
C TRP A 77 0.58 -5.16 -0.83
N ARG A 78 1.89 -4.90 -0.85
CA ARG A 78 2.55 -4.04 0.14
C ARG A 78 3.56 -3.11 -0.51
N ALA A 79 3.61 -1.87 -0.05
CA ALA A 79 4.78 -1.01 -0.29
C ALA A 79 5.88 -1.37 0.72
N CYS A 80 7.10 -1.59 0.24
CA CYS A 80 8.24 -2.00 1.06
C CYS A 80 9.50 -1.22 0.68
N ARG A 81 10.43 -1.08 1.63
CA ARG A 81 11.79 -0.62 1.33
C ARG A 81 12.65 -1.82 1.00
N THR A 82 13.42 -1.73 -0.09
CA THR A 82 14.39 -2.76 -0.49
C THR A 82 15.78 -2.11 -0.59
N PRO A 83 16.87 -2.89 -0.62
CA PRO A 83 18.21 -2.34 -0.88
C PRO A 83 18.32 -1.60 -2.22
N ALA A 84 17.50 -1.95 -3.20
CA ALA A 84 17.44 -1.28 -4.50
C ALA A 84 16.51 -0.04 -4.51
N GLY A 85 15.94 0.33 -3.35
CA GLY A 85 14.99 1.44 -3.20
C GLY A 85 13.56 0.99 -2.87
N PRO A 86 12.58 1.92 -2.91
CA PRO A 86 11.17 1.60 -2.69
C PRO A 86 10.65 0.61 -3.73
N GLY A 87 9.86 -0.36 -3.29
CA GLY A 87 9.27 -1.38 -4.17
C GLY A 87 7.88 -1.78 -3.73
N THR A 88 7.12 -2.33 -4.66
CA THR A 88 5.81 -2.94 -4.40
C THR A 88 5.96 -4.46 -4.43
N LEU A 89 5.58 -5.12 -3.34
CA LEU A 89 5.57 -6.58 -3.21
C LEU A 89 4.14 -7.10 -3.35
N ARG A 90 3.95 -8.13 -4.16
CA ARG A 90 2.75 -8.96 -4.19
C ARG A 90 3.09 -10.32 -3.61
N VAL A 91 2.29 -10.77 -2.65
CA VAL A 91 2.35 -12.13 -2.09
C VAL A 91 1.02 -12.81 -2.39
N ARG A 92 1.04 -14.03 -2.91
CA ARG A 92 -0.18 -14.82 -3.16
C ARG A 92 0.11 -16.27 -2.81
N ALA A 93 -0.87 -17.01 -2.32
CA ALA A 93 -0.75 -18.45 -2.15
C ALA A 93 -1.47 -19.14 -3.32
N TYR A 94 -0.85 -20.14 -3.93
CA TYR A 94 -1.44 -20.94 -4.99
C TYR A 94 -0.84 -22.34 -5.01
N GLY A 95 -1.67 -23.38 -5.02
CA GLY A 95 -1.20 -24.76 -5.16
C GLY A 95 -0.24 -25.23 -4.06
N GLY A 96 -0.32 -24.66 -2.85
CA GLY A 96 0.61 -24.92 -1.76
C GLY A 96 1.93 -24.13 -1.84
N GLU A 97 2.13 -23.30 -2.86
CA GLU A 97 3.25 -22.38 -2.98
C GLU A 97 2.85 -20.95 -2.62
N VAL A 98 3.85 -20.13 -2.32
CA VAL A 98 3.76 -18.66 -2.23
C VAL A 98 4.67 -18.02 -3.27
#